data_AF-A0A2V7Y5D7-F1
#
_entry.id   AF-A0A2V7Y5D7-F1
#
_cell.length_a   1.000
_cell.length_b   1.000
_cell.length_c   1.000
_cell.angle_alpha   90.00
_cell.angle_beta   90.00
_cell.angle_gamma   90.00
#
_symmetry.space_group_name_H-M   'P 1'
#
loop_
_entity.id
_entity.type
_entity.pdbx_description
1 polymer ?
#
loop_
_entity_poly.entity_id
_entity_poly.type
_entity_poly.pdbx_seq_one_letter_code
_entity_poly.pdbx_strand_id
1 'polypeptide(L)' 'MNVIDERFFDHRRRSMGIAGTAGGILATLLWGYRYYANHIFNWDLLAVAVTIAGIKVILMIWYRIKD' A
#
# COMPACT_ATOMS: atom_id res chain seq x y z
N MET A 1 3.70 -30.66 -9.06
CA MET A 1 3.89 -29.28 -8.59
C MET A 1 5.03 -29.29 -7.58
N ASN A 2 6.06 -28.47 -7.80
CA ASN A 2 7.29 -28.51 -7.01
C ASN A 2 7.10 -27.68 -5.74
N VAL A 3 7.19 -28.29 -4.54
CA VAL A 3 6.90 -27.65 -3.24
C VAL A 3 7.73 -26.37 -3.00
N ILE A 4 8.88 -26.25 -3.66
CA ILE A 4 9.76 -25.07 -3.58
C ILE A 4 9.13 -23.84 -4.25
N ASP A 5 8.40 -24.01 -5.37
CA ASP A 5 7.83 -22.90 -6.11
C ASP A 5 6.68 -22.24 -5.34
N GLU A 6 5.77 -23.03 -4.75
CA GLU A 6 4.64 -22.53 -3.97
C GLU A 6 5.09 -21.66 -2.79
N ARG A 7 6.13 -22.09 -2.06
CA ARG A 7 6.70 -21.32 -0.95
C ARG A 7 7.33 -20.00 -1.41
N PHE A 8 8.00 -20.00 -2.56
CA PHE A 8 8.60 -18.79 -3.12
C PHE A 8 7.54 -17.79 -3.60
N PHE A 9 6.49 -18.27 -4.25
CA PHE A 9 5.36 -17.43 -4.66
C PHE A 9 4.61 -16.84 -3.45
N ASP A 10 4.36 -17.63 -2.41
CA ASP A 10 3.71 -17.13 -1.19
C ASP A 10 4.57 -16.11 -0.45
N HIS A 11 5.89 -16.32 -0.39
CA HIS A 11 6.81 -15.35 0.20
C HIS A 11 6.81 -14.03 -0.58
N ARG A 12 6.87 -14.06 -1.92
CA ARG A 12 6.78 -12.85 -2.76
C ARG A 12 5.43 -12.16 -2.62
N ARG A 13 4.33 -12.91 -2.55
CA ARG A 13 2.97 -12.35 -2.41
C ARG A 13 2.81 -11.63 -1.07
N ARG A 14 3.27 -12.24 0.03
CA ARG A 14 3.28 -11.57 1.36
C ARG A 14 4.20 -10.35 1.38
N SER A 15 5.41 -10.48 0.85
CA SER A 15 6.39 -9.38 0.81
C SER A 15 5.87 -8.17 0.03
N MET A 16 5.30 -8.38 -1.16
CA MET A 16 4.69 -7.29 -1.93
C MET A 16 3.49 -6.65 -1.22
N GLY A 17 2.63 -7.45 -0.57
CA GLY A 17 1.49 -6.91 0.20
C GLY A 17 1.94 -6.04 1.39
N ILE A 18 2.99 -6.45 2.10
CA ILE A 18 3.58 -5.68 3.20
C ILE A 18 4.25 -4.41 2.66
N ALA A 19 5.03 -4.51 1.59
CA ALA A 19 5.71 -3.37 0.98
C ALA A 19 4.73 -2.27 0.53
N GLY A 20 3.63 -2.64 -0.14
CA GLY A 20 2.59 -1.68 -0.53
C GLY A 20 1.91 -1.01 0.66
N THR A 21 1.67 -1.76 1.74
CA THR A 21 1.05 -1.22 2.97
C THR A 21 2.00 -0.27 3.70
N ALA A 22 3.27 -0.67 3.85
CA ALA A 22 4.30 0.15 4.46
C ALA A 22 4.53 1.45 3.67
N GLY A 23 4.54 1.37 2.34
CA GLY A 23 4.63 2.54 1.45
C GLY A 23 3.49 3.53 1.67
N GLY A 24 2.23 3.05 1.77
CA GLY A 24 1.07 3.90 2.06
C GLY A 24 1.13 4.57 3.43
N ILE A 25 1.56 3.83 4.46
CA ILE A 25 1.74 4.37 5.82
C ILE A 25 2.81 5.46 5.82
N LEU A 26 3.97 5.20 5.21
CA LEU A 26 5.05 6.18 5.14
C LEU A 26 4.66 7.43 4.36
N ALA A 27 3.94 7.29 3.24
CA ALA A 27 3.42 8.43 2.49
C ALA A 27 2.47 9.30 3.35
N THR A 28 1.59 8.66 4.12
CA THR A 28 0.66 9.34 5.04
C THR A 28 1.40 10.03 6.18
N LEU A 29 2.38 9.36 6.79
CA LEU A 29 3.20 9.94 7.86
C LEU A 29 4.04 11.12 7.35
N LEU A 30 4.60 11.03 6.14
CA LEU A 30 5.39 12.11 5.54
C LEU A 30 4.51 13.31 5.19
N TRP A 31 3.30 13.06 4.68
CA TRP A 31 2.31 14.10 4.46
C TRP A 31 1.93 14.80 5.78
N GLY A 32 1.58 14.03 6.81
CA GLY A 32 1.23 14.55 8.13
C GLY A 32 2.38 15.32 8.77
N TYR A 33 3.60 14.80 8.69
CA TYR A 33 4.79 15.51 9.18
C TYR A 33 4.98 16.86 8.48
N ARG A 34 4.84 16.93 7.14
CA ARG A 34 4.95 18.21 6.42
C ARG A 34 3.83 19.18 6.77
N TYR A 35 2.62 18.68 6.99
CA TYR A 35 1.50 19.50 7.42
C TYR A 35 1.74 20.09 8.82
N TYR A 36 2.15 19.28 9.80
CA TYR A 36 2.37 19.75 11.17
C TYR A 36 3.66 20.55 11.37
N ALA A 37 4.77 20.13 10.75
CA ALA A 37 6.07 20.78 10.94
C ALA A 37 6.23 22.04 10.09
N ASN A 38 5.81 21.99 8.82
CA ASN A 38 6.04 23.08 7.87
C ASN A 38 4.78 23.90 7.56
N HIS A 39 3.60 23.49 8.03
CA HIS A 39 2.30 24.11 7.67
C HIS A 39 2.06 24.14 6.16
N ILE A 40 2.75 23.27 5.40
CA ILE A 40 2.61 23.14 3.96
C ILE A 40 1.65 21.98 3.67
N PHE A 41 0.50 22.32 3.12
CA PHE A 41 -0.43 21.32 2.61
C PHE A 41 0.04 20.82 1.23
N ASN A 42 0.75 19.68 1.23
CA ASN A 42 1.26 19.10 -0.01
C ASN A 42 0.23 18.12 -0.60
N TRP A 43 -0.48 18.55 -1.64
CA TRP A 43 -1.48 17.75 -2.35
C TRP A 43 -0.90 16.52 -3.04
N ASP A 44 0.36 16.56 -3.52
CA ASP A 44 1.00 15.43 -4.19
C ASP A 44 1.19 14.24 -3.24
N LEU A 45 1.66 14.51 -2.03
CA LEU A 45 1.85 13.49 -1.00
C LEU A 45 0.51 12.87 -0.55
N LEU A 46 -0.53 13.69 -0.45
CA LEU A 46 -1.88 13.21 -0.16
C LEU A 46 -2.42 12.36 -1.31
N ALA A 47 -2.24 12.78 -2.56
CA ALA A 47 -2.66 12.03 -3.74
C ALA A 47 -1.97 10.66 -3.80
N VAL A 48 -0.67 10.58 -3.50
CA VAL A 48 0.06 9.29 -3.43
C VAL A 48 -0.50 8.39 -2.33
N ALA A 49 -0.69 8.92 -1.13
CA ALA A 49 -1.24 8.15 -0.01
C ALA A 49 -2.65 7.61 -0.32
N VAL A 50 -3.53 8.47 -0.85
CA VAL A 50 -4.90 8.10 -1.25
C VAL A 50 -4.90 7.10 -2.40
N THR A 51 -4.00 7.23 -3.37
CA THR A 51 -3.89 6.29 -4.49
C THR A 51 -3.51 4.89 -4.02
N ILE A 52 -2.51 4.78 -3.12
CA ILE A 52 -2.10 3.49 -2.55
C ILE A 52 -3.24 2.86 -1.74
N ALA A 53 -3.90 3.64 -0.88
CA ALA A 53 -5.03 3.16 -0.09
C ALA A 53 -6.21 2.74 -0.98
N GLY A 54 -6.54 3.56 -1.98
CA GLY A 54 -7.64 3.35 -2.92
C GLY A 54 -7.44 2.07 -3.74
N ILE A 55 -6.28 1.90 -4.38
CA ILE A 55 -5.97 0.68 -5.15
C ILE A 55 -6.07 -0.55 -4.26
N LYS A 56 -5.53 -0.48 -3.03
CA LYS A 56 -5.58 -1.60 -2.09
C LYS A 56 -7.02 -2.00 -1.74
N VAL A 57 -7.88 -1.03 -1.45
CA VAL A 57 -9.29 -1.26 -1.13
C VAL A 57 -10.06 -1.77 -2.34
N ILE A 58 -9.84 -1.18 -3.53
CA ILE A 58 -10.47 -1.63 -4.79
C ILE A 58 -10.11 -3.09 -5.06
N LEU A 59 -8.84 -3.47 -4.92
CA LEU A 59 -8.41 -4.85 -5.10
C LEU A 59 -9.04 -5.76 -4.05
N MET A 60 -9.07 -5.38 -2.78
CA MET A 60 -9.74 -6.17 -1.73
C MET A 60 -11.23 -6.38 -2.01
N ILE A 61 -11.94 -5.34 -2.45
CA ILE A 61 -13.35 -5.42 -2.84
C ILE A 61 -13.51 -6.33 -4.06
N TRP A 62 -12.67 -6.15 -5.08
CA TRP A 62 -12.71 -6.97 -6.30
C TRP A 62 -12.47 -8.44 -6.00
N TYR A 63 -11.45 -8.76 -5.19
CA TYR A 63 -11.21 -10.12 -4.72
C TYR A 63 -12.40 -10.66 -3.94
N ARG A 64 -13.01 -9.87 -3.05
CA ARG A 64 -14.19 -10.31 -2.28
C ARG A 64 -15.44 -10.56 -3.14
N ILE A 65 -15.58 -9.90 -4.29
CA ILE A 65 -16.71 -10.11 -5.21
C ILE A 65 -16.43 -11.28 -6.16
N LYS A 66 -15.15 -11.56 -6.44
CA LYS A 66 -14.71 -12.64 -7.36
C LYS A 66 -14.43 -13.97 -6.66
N ASP A 67 -14.16 -13.96 -5.36
CA ASP A 67 -14.26 -15.14 -4.48
C ASP A 67 -15.72 -15.62 -4.40
#